data_AF-A0A5N5TF14-F1
#
_entry.id   AF-A0A5N5TF14-F1
#
_cell.length_a   1.000
_cell.length_b   1.000
_cell.length_c   1.000
_cell.angle_alpha   90.00
_cell.angle_beta   90.00
_cell.angle_gamma   90.00
#
_symmetry.space_group_name_H-M   'P 1'
#
loop_
_entity.id
_entity.type
_entity.pdbx_description
1 polymer ?
#
loop_
_entity_poly.entity_id
_entity_poly.type
_entity_poly.pdbx_seq_one_letter_code
_entity_poly.pdbx_strand_id
1 'polypeptide(L)'
;MFVHLTNVSIQKHGEDYNSVHGGKWPTRTFRLFLEGTRGKEETDKLFNSITWLVVHSLKAVAPIMASDRHCFECYGYDIIIDDQLKPWLIEVNASPSLTSTTANDRILKYKLVDDTLNIVLPPDGVPK
;
A
#
# COMPACT_ATOMS: atom_id res chain seq x y z
N MET A 1 15.03 0.26 18.46
CA MET A 1 14.91 0.91 17.12
C MET A 1 14.17 0.02 16.13
N PHE A 2 14.57 -1.25 15.96
CA PHE A 2 13.92 -2.22 15.06
C PHE A 2 12.50 -2.69 15.48
N VAL A 3 12.03 -2.35 16.68
CA VAL A 3 10.66 -2.69 17.14
C VAL A 3 9.64 -1.62 16.75
N HIS A 4 10.05 -0.37 16.55
CA HIS A 4 9.15 0.77 16.37
C HIS A 4 9.16 1.34 14.94
N LEU A 5 10.15 0.98 14.12
CA LEU A 5 10.27 1.45 12.74
C LEU A 5 10.13 0.26 11.81
N THR A 6 8.99 0.15 11.13
CA THR A 6 8.70 -0.95 10.19
C THR A 6 9.34 -0.77 8.81
N ASN A 7 10.05 0.35 8.59
CA ASN A 7 10.67 0.63 7.31
C ASN A 7 11.66 -0.48 6.92
N VAL A 8 11.49 -1.02 5.72
CA VAL A 8 12.29 -2.12 5.18
C VAL A 8 13.77 -1.73 5.05
N SER A 9 14.11 -0.46 4.87
CA SER A 9 15.51 -0.01 4.85
C SER A 9 16.19 -0.17 6.22
N ILE A 10 15.43 -0.07 7.30
CA ILE A 10 15.90 -0.19 8.68
C ILE A 10 15.85 -1.66 9.10
N GLN A 11 14.76 -2.38 8.83
CA GLN A 11 14.55 -3.77 9.26
C GLN A 11 15.59 -4.77 8.71
N LYS A 12 16.17 -4.51 7.53
CA LYS A 12 17.22 -5.37 6.94
C LYS A 12 18.50 -5.49 7.77
N HIS A 13 18.71 -4.58 8.72
CA HIS A 13 19.88 -4.56 9.58
C HIS A 13 19.60 -5.12 10.98
N GLY A 14 18.39 -5.62 11.25
CA GLY A 14 18.01 -6.24 12.52
C GLY A 14 18.36 -7.73 12.59
N GLU A 15 18.71 -8.22 13.78
CA GLU A 15 19.09 -9.62 14.02
C GLU A 15 17.97 -10.63 13.71
N ASP A 16 16.71 -10.22 13.84
CA ASP A 16 15.52 -11.05 13.56
C ASP A 16 15.01 -10.95 12.09
N TYR A 17 15.80 -10.35 11.18
CA TYR A 17 15.37 -10.19 9.79
C TYR A 17 15.27 -11.54 9.07
N ASN A 18 14.04 -12.00 8.86
CA ASN A 18 13.79 -13.20 8.07
C ASN A 18 14.02 -12.91 6.58
N SER A 19 15.12 -13.39 6.02
CA SER A 19 15.50 -13.19 4.62
C SER A 19 14.58 -13.86 3.60
N VAL A 20 13.75 -14.83 4.02
CA VAL A 20 12.82 -15.56 3.14
C VAL A 20 11.55 -14.74 2.86
N HIS A 21 11.00 -14.06 3.87
CA HIS A 21 9.77 -13.27 3.73
C HIS A 21 9.98 -11.75 3.87
N GLY A 22 11.14 -11.32 4.37
CA GLY A 22 11.53 -9.92 4.55
C GLY A 22 10.67 -9.15 5.56
N GLY A 23 9.97 -9.84 6.46
CA GLY A 23 8.99 -9.23 7.38
C GLY A 23 7.73 -8.70 6.68
N LYS A 24 7.42 -9.17 5.46
CA LYS A 24 6.29 -8.68 4.66
C LYS A 24 5.23 -9.75 4.47
N TRP A 25 3.97 -9.38 4.64
CA TRP A 25 2.83 -10.19 4.22
C TRP A 25 2.11 -9.54 3.05
N PRO A 26 1.74 -10.31 2.01
CA PRO A 26 0.78 -9.84 1.02
C PRO A 26 -0.53 -9.45 1.69
N THR A 27 -1.20 -8.41 1.18
CA THR A 27 -2.48 -7.92 1.71
C THR A 27 -3.54 -9.02 1.83
N ARG A 28 -3.55 -9.98 0.88
CA ARG A 28 -4.45 -11.14 0.94
C ARG A 28 -4.17 -12.03 2.16
N THR A 29 -2.90 -12.29 2.47
CA THR A 29 -2.50 -13.09 3.64
C THR A 29 -2.86 -12.37 4.92
N PHE A 30 -2.63 -11.05 4.98
CA PHE A 30 -3.03 -10.23 6.12
C PHE A 30 -4.54 -10.24 6.34
N ARG A 31 -5.34 -10.10 5.27
CA ARG A 31 -6.80 -10.22 5.35
C ARG A 31 -7.25 -11.57 5.88
N LEU A 32 -6.72 -12.66 5.32
CA LEU A 32 -7.05 -14.02 5.78
C LEU A 32 -6.71 -14.23 7.27
N PHE A 33 -5.57 -13.70 7.72
CA PHE A 33 -5.18 -13.75 9.12
C PHE A 33 -6.18 -13.00 10.02
N LEU A 34 -6.61 -11.79 9.63
CA LEU A 34 -7.60 -11.03 10.38
C LEU A 34 -8.97 -11.71 10.39
N GLU A 35 -9.42 -12.24 9.25
CA GLU A 35 -10.69 -12.96 9.17
C GLU A 35 -10.70 -14.18 10.10
N GLY A 36 -9.58 -14.90 10.19
CA GLY A 36 -9.43 -16.06 11.07
C GLY A 36 -9.27 -15.73 12.56
N THR A 37 -8.76 -14.55 12.91
CA THR A 37 -8.44 -14.19 14.31
C THR A 37 -9.41 -13.19 14.94
N ARG A 38 -10.01 -12.31 14.13
CA ARG A 38 -10.92 -11.23 14.56
C ARG A 38 -12.32 -11.36 13.96
N GLY A 39 -12.50 -12.22 12.95
CA GLY A 39 -13.77 -12.41 12.26
C GLY A 39 -13.88 -11.56 10.99
N LYS A 40 -14.72 -12.02 10.08
CA LYS A 40 -14.90 -11.40 8.76
C LYS A 40 -15.46 -9.99 8.83
N GLU A 41 -16.47 -9.76 9.66
CA GLU A 41 -17.14 -8.45 9.76
C GLU A 41 -16.18 -7.34 10.18
N GLU A 42 -15.40 -7.57 11.25
CA GLU A 42 -14.41 -6.60 11.73
C GLU A 42 -13.28 -6.38 10.72
N THR A 43 -12.87 -7.44 10.02
CA THR A 43 -11.90 -7.33 8.93
C THR A 43 -12.44 -6.44 7.80
N ASP A 44 -13.66 -6.69 7.34
CA ASP A 44 -14.30 -5.90 6.29
C ASP A 44 -14.45 -4.42 6.71
N LYS A 45 -14.81 -4.14 7.98
CA LYS A 45 -14.86 -2.77 8.54
C LYS A 45 -13.51 -2.07 8.49
N LEU A 46 -12.42 -2.75 8.86
CA LEU A 46 -11.06 -2.20 8.80
C LEU A 46 -10.66 -1.86 7.36
N PHE A 47 -10.84 -2.77 6.40
CA PHE A 47 -10.48 -2.52 4.99
C PHE A 47 -11.32 -1.40 4.36
N ASN A 48 -12.60 -1.31 4.71
CA ASN A 48 -13.44 -0.18 4.33
C ASN A 48 -12.95 1.14 4.94
N SER A 49 -12.53 1.12 6.21
CA SER A 49 -11.99 2.29 6.90
C SER A 49 -10.68 2.77 6.27
N ILE A 50 -9.79 1.84 5.89
CA ILE A 50 -8.56 2.14 5.14
C ILE A 50 -8.90 2.79 3.79
N THR A 51 -9.88 2.26 3.07
CA THR A 51 -10.30 2.79 1.77
C THR A 51 -10.83 4.23 1.92
N TRP A 52 -11.69 4.47 2.90
CA TRP A 52 -12.21 5.81 3.18
C TRP A 52 -11.15 6.78 3.67
N LEU A 53 -10.17 6.31 4.44
CA LEU A 53 -9.02 7.13 4.86
C LEU A 53 -8.25 7.64 3.64
N VAL A 54 -7.96 6.77 2.66
CA VAL A 54 -7.32 7.18 1.39
C VAL A 54 -8.19 8.19 0.65
N VAL A 55 -9.48 7.90 0.45
CA VAL A 55 -10.41 8.79 -0.27
C VAL A 55 -10.50 10.17 0.39
N HIS A 56 -10.65 10.23 1.71
CA HIS A 56 -10.76 11.51 2.42
C HIS A 56 -9.46 12.33 2.35
N SER A 57 -8.31 11.67 2.47
CA SER A 57 -7.02 12.36 2.36
C SER A 57 -6.82 13.01 0.98
N LEU A 58 -7.15 12.30 -0.10
CA LEU A 58 -7.10 12.85 -1.47
C LEU A 58 -8.12 13.97 -1.67
N LYS A 59 -9.35 13.81 -1.19
CA LYS A 59 -10.38 14.86 -1.28
C LYS A 59 -9.97 16.14 -0.58
N ALA A 60 -9.26 16.05 0.55
CA ALA A 60 -8.81 17.22 1.30
C ALA A 60 -7.81 18.08 0.51
N VAL A 61 -7.00 17.46 -0.34
CA VAL A 61 -5.99 18.16 -1.17
C VAL A 61 -6.40 18.37 -2.62
N ALA A 62 -7.50 17.75 -3.07
CA ALA A 62 -7.99 17.84 -4.45
C ALA A 62 -8.06 19.28 -5.02
N PRO A 63 -8.46 20.33 -4.28
CA PRO A 63 -8.53 21.69 -4.81
C PRO A 63 -7.17 22.29 -5.20
N ILE A 64 -6.07 21.81 -4.62
CA ILE A 64 -4.71 22.30 -4.87
C ILE A 64 -3.86 21.34 -5.70
N MET A 65 -4.37 20.14 -5.99
CA MET A 65 -3.71 19.18 -6.86
C MET A 65 -3.77 19.67 -8.32
N ALA A 66 -2.63 19.57 -9.01
CA ALA A 66 -2.58 19.86 -10.44
C ALA A 66 -3.47 18.86 -11.20
N SER A 67 -4.52 19.38 -11.84
CA SER A 67 -5.49 18.57 -12.57
C SER A 67 -5.22 18.66 -14.08
N ASP A 68 -4.21 17.91 -14.55
CA ASP A 68 -4.00 17.66 -15.98
C ASP A 68 -4.48 16.25 -16.34
N ARG A 69 -5.36 16.14 -17.34
CA ARG A 69 -5.95 14.87 -17.78
C ARG A 69 -4.93 13.88 -18.36
N HIS A 70 -3.73 14.36 -18.72
CA HIS A 70 -2.64 13.52 -19.24
C HIS A 70 -1.64 13.13 -18.14
N CYS A 71 -1.85 13.59 -16.90
CA CYS A 71 -1.01 13.25 -15.77
C CYS A 71 -1.71 12.24 -14.86
N PHE A 72 -0.91 11.35 -14.30
CA PHE A 72 -1.32 10.45 -13.23
C PHE A 72 -0.18 10.33 -12.23
N GLU A 73 -0.52 9.96 -11.00
CA GLU A 73 0.48 9.75 -9.94
C GLU A 73 0.10 8.51 -9.13
N CYS A 74 1.12 7.71 -8.77
CA CYS A 74 0.95 6.53 -7.94
C CYS A 74 1.45 6.86 -6.53
N TYR A 75 0.54 6.88 -5.56
CA TYR A 75 0.86 7.17 -4.16
C TYR A 75 1.05 5.89 -3.35
N GLY A 76 2.05 5.89 -2.47
CA GLY A 76 2.20 4.92 -1.38
C GLY A 76 1.59 5.45 -0.09
N TYR A 77 0.65 4.71 0.50
CA TYR A 77 0.03 5.07 1.78
C TYR A 77 0.59 4.21 2.90
N ASP A 78 1.19 4.87 3.89
CA ASP A 78 1.71 4.20 5.08
C ASP A 78 0.68 4.33 6.20
N ILE A 79 0.05 3.20 6.54
CA ILE A 79 -1.06 3.13 7.49
C ILE A 79 -0.67 2.17 8.60
N ILE A 80 -0.81 2.63 9.85
CA ILE A 80 -0.69 1.78 11.03
C ILE A 80 -2.08 1.40 11.55
N ILE A 81 -2.22 0.19 12.05
CA ILE A 81 -3.48 -0.32 12.61
C ILE A 81 -3.25 -0.59 14.09
N ASP A 82 -4.10 -0.03 14.95
CA ASP A 82 -4.02 -0.26 16.40
C ASP A 82 -4.69 -1.57 16.85
N ASP A 83 -4.65 -1.83 18.15
CA ASP A 83 -5.22 -3.03 18.77
C ASP A 83 -6.75 -3.09 18.68
N GLN A 84 -7.41 -1.95 18.43
CA GLN A 84 -8.85 -1.84 18.20
C GLN A 84 -9.23 -1.91 16.71
N LEU A 85 -8.28 -2.29 15.83
CA LEU A 85 -8.46 -2.34 14.38
C LEU A 85 -8.84 -0.98 13.76
N LYS A 86 -8.39 0.12 14.37
CA LYS A 86 -8.54 1.44 13.78
C LYS A 86 -7.30 1.77 12.93
N PRO A 87 -7.47 2.13 11.64
CA PRO A 87 -6.38 2.55 10.79
C PRO A 87 -6.04 4.03 11.01
N TRP A 88 -4.75 4.34 11.05
CA TRP A 88 -4.20 5.68 11.20
C TRP A 88 -3.22 5.96 10.07
N LEU A 89 -3.44 7.08 9.38
CA LEU A 89 -2.54 7.55 8.32
C LEU A 89 -1.27 8.11 8.95
N ILE A 90 -0.11 7.60 8.53
CA ILE A 90 1.19 8.12 8.99
C ILE A 90 1.74 9.10 7.96
N GLU A 91 1.87 8.65 6.71
CA GLU A 91 2.37 9.47 5.62
C GLU A 91 1.83 9.02 4.25
N VAL A 92 1.95 9.92 3.28
CA VAL A 92 1.63 9.67 1.87
C VAL A 92 2.88 9.97 1.05
N ASN A 93 3.35 8.95 0.33
CA ASN A 93 4.56 9.00 -0.47
C ASN A 93 4.22 9.18 -1.95
N ALA A 94 4.64 10.29 -2.55
CA ALA A 94 4.51 10.59 -3.98
C ALA A 94 5.43 9.74 -4.88
N SER A 95 6.40 9.04 -4.31
CA SER A 95 7.32 8.16 -5.04
C SER A 95 7.56 6.86 -4.28
N PRO A 96 6.58 5.94 -4.28
CA PRO A 96 6.74 4.65 -3.61
C PRO A 96 7.91 3.86 -4.22
N SER A 97 8.72 3.23 -3.36
CA SER A 97 9.90 2.50 -3.82
C SER A 97 9.53 1.26 -4.63
N LEU A 98 9.98 1.22 -5.89
CA LEU A 98 9.89 0.03 -6.76
C LEU A 98 11.11 -0.89 -6.63
N THR A 99 12.05 -0.61 -5.71
CA THR A 99 13.22 -1.48 -5.48
C THR A 99 12.77 -2.80 -4.85
N SER A 100 12.94 -3.92 -5.54
CA SER A 100 12.48 -5.21 -5.05
C SER A 100 13.51 -5.89 -4.15
N THR A 101 13.08 -6.41 -3.00
CA THR A 101 13.98 -7.12 -2.06
C THR A 101 13.71 -8.62 -1.99
N THR A 102 12.56 -9.08 -2.47
CA THR A 102 12.16 -10.50 -2.51
C THR A 102 11.46 -10.80 -3.83
N ALA A 103 11.34 -12.09 -4.19
CA ALA A 103 10.63 -12.50 -5.41
C ALA A 103 9.15 -12.07 -5.40
N ASN A 104 8.48 -12.18 -4.25
CA ASN A 104 7.08 -11.75 -4.10
C ASN A 104 6.93 -10.22 -4.25
N ASP A 105 7.85 -9.45 -3.67
CA ASP A 105 7.88 -7.98 -3.81
C ASP A 105 8.08 -7.57 -5.27
N ARG A 106 8.94 -8.30 -6.00
CA ARG A 106 9.14 -8.08 -7.44
C ARG A 106 7.87 -8.35 -8.25
N ILE A 107 7.20 -9.47 -8.02
CA ILE A 107 5.95 -9.83 -8.71
C ILE A 107 4.87 -8.78 -8.44
N LEU A 108 4.69 -8.39 -7.18
CA LEU A 108 3.71 -7.37 -6.78
C LEU A 108 3.98 -6.04 -7.50
N LYS A 109 5.25 -5.59 -7.53
CA LYS A 109 5.64 -4.32 -8.13
C LYS A 109 5.50 -4.30 -9.65
N TYR A 110 5.87 -5.40 -10.33
CA TYR A 110 5.61 -5.50 -11.77
C TYR A 110 4.13 -5.46 -12.08
N LYS A 111 3.32 -6.19 -11.31
CA LYS A 111 1.87 -6.17 -11.48
C LYS A 111 1.27 -4.79 -11.22
N LEU A 112 1.75 -4.07 -10.21
CA LEU A 112 1.33 -2.69 -9.95
C LEU A 112 1.58 -1.78 -11.16
N VAL A 113 2.78 -1.86 -11.76
CA VAL A 113 3.11 -1.05 -12.94
C VAL A 113 2.24 -1.43 -14.13
N ASP A 114 2.07 -2.73 -14.38
CA ASP A 114 1.24 -3.24 -15.49
C ASP A 114 -0.23 -2.81 -15.33
N ASP A 115 -0.82 -3.05 -14.15
CA ASP A 115 -2.20 -2.66 -13.84
C ASP A 115 -2.38 -1.13 -13.92
N THR A 116 -1.38 -0.34 -13.48
CA THR A 116 -1.44 1.13 -13.60
C THR A 116 -1.45 1.56 -15.06
N LEU A 117 -0.58 1.01 -15.90
CA LEU A 117 -0.55 1.30 -17.33
C LEU A 117 -1.86 0.89 -18.01
N ASN A 118 -2.43 -0.25 -17.66
CA ASN A 118 -3.72 -0.71 -18.19
C ASN A 118 -4.89 0.21 -17.80
N ILE A 119 -4.82 0.90 -16.66
CA ILE A 119 -5.84 1.86 -16.23
C ILE A 119 -5.71 3.20 -16.96
N VAL A 120 -4.48 3.70 -17.13
CA VAL A 120 -4.24 5.05 -17.67
C VAL A 120 -4.19 5.09 -19.20
N LEU A 121 -3.82 3.97 -19.84
CA LEU A 121 -3.76 3.88 -21.28
C LEU A 121 -5.15 3.53 -21.86
N PRO A 122 -5.52 4.16 -22.99
CA PRO A 122 -6.73 3.76 -23.69
C PRO A 122 -6.57 2.34 -24.27
N PRO A 123 -7.68 1.62 -24.55
CA PRO A 123 -7.63 0.22 -24.99
C PRO A 123 -6.87 -0.02 -26.30
N ASP A 124 -6.75 1.01 -27.15
CA ASP A 124 -5.99 1.01 -28.41
C ASP A 124 -4.51 1.41 -28.22
N GLY A 125 -4.11 1.78 -27.01
CA GLY A 125 -2.73 2.14 -26.65
C GLY A 125 -2.25 3.49 -27.21
N VAL A 126 -3.14 4.28 -27.83
CA VAL A 126 -2.81 5.55 -28.49
C VAL A 126 -3.51 6.70 -27.78
N PRO A 127 -2.78 7.68 -27.21
CA PRO A 127 -3.39 8.90 -26.66
C PRO A 127 -4.16 9.65 -27.76
N LYS A 128 -5.41 10.05 -27.47
CA LYS A 128 -6.24 10.85 -28.38
C LYS A 128 -6.15 12.34 -28.10
#